data_AF-A0A7S1DXX8-F1
#
_entry.id   AF-A0A7S1DXX8-F1
#
_cell.length_a   1.000
_cell.length_b   1.000
_cell.length_c   1.000
_cell.angle_alpha   90.00
_cell.angle_beta   90.00
_cell.angle_gamma   90.00
#
_symmetry.space_group_name_H-M   'P 1'
#
loop_
_entity.id
_entity.type
_entity.pdbx_description
1 polymer ?
#
loop_
_entity_poly.entity_id
_entity_poly.type
_entity_poly.pdbx_seq_one_letter_code
_entity_poly.pdbx_strand_id
1 'polypeptide(L)'
;KFYDKRAIAFPDVHNFEGCELRAVMCCHVAARDADSEPTDNSDACYMEFKNSRESSHVRDGYSIYPDDSEGAFACHGFAWGNDSGYADAAFKGNTLFDVALLNGLMSNKEVEELPGAPMCGCVEHMPVVSRADCTTTTVTQNVSISFNP
;
A
#
# COMPACT_ATOMS: atom_id res chain seq x y z
N LYS A 1 5.82 -23.87 13.43
CA LYS A 1 5.42 -22.69 12.64
C LYS A 1 4.73 -23.21 11.38
N PHE A 2 3.41 -23.04 11.27
CA PHE A 2 2.67 -23.40 10.06
C PHE A 2 2.99 -22.35 8.99
N TYR A 3 4.12 -22.51 8.29
CA TYR A 3 4.43 -21.67 7.14
C TYR A 3 3.75 -22.32 5.93
N ASP A 4 2.61 -21.76 5.53
CA ASP A 4 1.87 -22.23 4.36
C ASP A 4 2.66 -21.85 3.09
N LYS A 5 2.74 -22.77 2.12
CA LYS A 5 3.54 -22.61 0.89
C LYS A 5 3.01 -21.53 -0.07
N ARG A 6 1.98 -20.79 0.34
CA ARG A 6 1.25 -19.79 -0.47
C ARG A 6 1.29 -18.37 0.13
N ALA A 7 1.87 -18.19 1.30
CA ALA A 7 2.04 -16.87 1.89
C ALA A 7 3.20 -16.13 1.21
N ILE A 8 2.90 -15.00 0.57
CA ILE A 8 3.90 -14.07 0.05
C ILE A 8 4.45 -13.31 1.23
N ALA A 9 5.77 -13.34 1.41
CA ALA A 9 6.43 -12.58 2.44
C ALA A 9 6.21 -11.09 2.20
N PHE A 10 5.90 -10.36 3.27
CA PHE A 10 5.86 -8.90 3.20
C PHE A 10 7.27 -8.37 2.88
N PRO A 11 7.42 -7.40 1.96
CA PRO A 11 8.72 -6.94 1.52
C PRO A 11 9.51 -6.30 2.66
N ASP A 12 10.81 -6.58 2.69
CA ASP A 12 11.77 -6.02 3.63
C ASP A 12 12.56 -4.90 2.94
N VAL A 13 11.91 -3.73 2.82
CA VAL A 13 12.46 -2.52 2.21
C VAL A 13 11.99 -1.30 2.98
N HIS A 14 12.76 -0.20 2.92
CA HIS A 14 12.55 1.01 3.73
C HIS A 14 11.12 1.57 3.72
N ASN A 15 10.44 1.55 2.57
CA ASN A 15 9.06 2.06 2.46
C ASN A 15 8.06 1.26 3.31
N PHE A 16 8.42 0.05 3.73
CA PHE A 16 7.60 -0.88 4.51
C PHE A 16 8.18 -1.20 5.89
N GLU A 17 9.27 -0.51 6.28
CA GLU A 17 9.86 -0.62 7.60
C GLU A 17 9.07 0.20 8.63
N GLY A 18 8.75 -0.42 9.76
CA GLY A 18 8.20 0.30 10.91
C GLY A 18 6.77 0.79 10.75
N CYS A 19 5.88 0.08 10.04
CA CYS A 19 4.46 0.45 9.95
C CYS A 19 3.73 0.32 11.31
N GLU A 20 3.84 1.34 12.17
CA GLU A 20 3.24 1.42 13.52
C GLU A 20 1.71 1.38 13.47
N LEU A 21 1.13 2.06 12.48
CA LEU A 21 -0.30 2.12 12.20
C LEU A 21 -0.84 0.83 11.57
N ARG A 22 0.05 -0.10 11.19
CA ARG A 22 -0.31 -1.39 10.58
C ARG A 22 -1.22 -1.23 9.37
N ALA A 23 -0.92 -0.22 8.57
CA ALA A 23 -1.61 0.09 7.34
C ALA A 23 -0.59 0.42 6.25
N VAL A 24 -0.95 0.05 5.03
CA VAL A 24 -0.20 0.35 3.82
C VAL A 24 -1.12 1.07 2.87
N MET A 25 -0.54 1.98 2.09
CA MET A 25 -1.23 2.66 1.01
C MET A 25 -0.35 2.63 -0.24
N CYS A 26 -1.01 2.48 -1.38
CA CYS A 26 -0.43 2.67 -2.71
C CYS A 26 -1.15 3.83 -3.37
N CYS A 27 -0.41 4.74 -4.00
CA CYS A 27 -0.98 5.87 -4.72
C CYS A 27 -0.34 6.06 -6.09
N HIS A 28 -1.15 6.43 -7.08
CA HIS A 28 -0.78 6.51 -8.47
C HIS A 28 -1.30 7.79 -9.12
N VAL A 29 -0.46 8.44 -9.94
CA VAL A 29 -0.78 9.70 -10.65
C VAL A 29 -0.92 9.52 -12.16
N ALA A 30 -0.64 8.33 -12.69
CA ALA A 30 -0.72 8.05 -14.12
C ALA A 30 -1.27 6.65 -14.39
N ALA A 31 -1.59 6.39 -15.67
CA ALA A 31 -1.94 5.05 -16.15
C ALA A 31 -1.14 4.72 -17.42
N ARG A 32 -0.91 3.42 -17.68
CA ARG A 32 -0.02 2.97 -18.79
C ARG A 32 -0.55 3.27 -20.20
N ASP A 33 -1.85 3.41 -20.37
CA ASP A 33 -2.39 3.76 -21.69
C ASP A 33 -2.42 5.28 -21.84
N ALA A 34 -1.92 5.81 -22.96
CA ALA A 34 -1.78 7.25 -23.20
C ALA A 34 -3.10 8.03 -23.18
N ASP A 35 -4.23 7.34 -23.28
CA ASP A 35 -5.58 7.91 -23.25
C ASP A 35 -6.35 7.57 -21.96
N SER A 36 -5.70 6.93 -20.98
CA SER A 36 -6.31 6.59 -19.69
C SER A 36 -5.70 7.41 -18.56
N GLU A 37 -6.55 7.91 -17.68
CA GLU A 37 -6.15 8.48 -16.40
C GLU A 37 -6.41 7.44 -15.30
N PRO A 38 -5.63 7.47 -14.20
CA PRO A 38 -5.93 6.65 -13.04
C PRO A 38 -7.30 7.03 -12.46
N THR A 39 -7.85 6.16 -11.60
CA THR A 39 -9.14 6.45 -10.95
C THR A 39 -8.98 7.62 -9.99
N ASP A 40 -9.57 8.76 -10.31
CA ASP A 40 -9.51 9.95 -9.46
C ASP A 40 -10.41 9.79 -8.22
N ASN A 41 -9.89 9.11 -7.20
CA ASN A 41 -10.61 8.75 -5.99
C ASN A 41 -10.17 9.55 -4.76
N SER A 42 -9.14 10.38 -4.91
CA SER A 42 -8.52 11.15 -3.84
C SER A 42 -7.76 12.35 -4.38
N ASP A 43 -7.48 13.30 -3.49
CA ASP A 43 -6.60 14.45 -3.72
C ASP A 43 -5.40 14.35 -2.76
N ALA A 44 -4.21 14.69 -3.25
CA ALA A 44 -3.01 14.83 -2.45
C ALA A 44 -3.06 16.17 -1.69
N CYS A 45 -2.95 16.17 -0.37
CA CYS A 45 -2.88 17.41 0.39
C CYS A 45 -1.43 17.91 0.48
N TYR A 46 -0.55 17.04 0.99
CA TYR A 46 0.87 17.32 1.12
C TYR A 46 1.67 16.03 1.28
N MET A 47 2.95 16.08 0.93
CA MET A 47 3.90 15.00 1.13
C MET A 47 5.08 15.50 1.98
N GLU A 48 5.39 14.80 3.08
CA GLU A 48 6.52 15.14 3.96
C GLU A 48 7.73 14.26 3.64
N PHE A 49 8.76 14.84 3.03
CA PHE A 49 9.95 14.09 2.57
C PHE A 49 10.77 13.50 3.70
N LYS A 50 10.64 14.05 4.91
CA LYS A 50 11.31 13.52 6.11
C LYS A 50 10.88 12.09 6.45
N ASN A 51 9.63 11.72 6.16
CA ASN A 51 9.12 10.37 6.42
C ASN A 51 9.50 9.43 5.27
N SER A 52 9.64 9.95 4.04
CA SER A 52 9.96 9.15 2.85
C SER A 52 11.28 9.57 2.21
N ARG A 53 12.32 9.69 3.03
CA ARG A 53 13.65 10.16 2.59
C ARG A 53 14.26 9.28 1.51
N GLU A 54 14.05 7.98 1.61
CA GLU A 54 14.60 7.02 0.65
C GLU A 54 13.89 7.08 -0.70
N SER A 55 12.62 7.52 -0.75
CA SER A 55 11.86 7.72 -1.99
C SER A 55 12.07 9.11 -2.57
N SER A 56 12.08 10.15 -1.73
CA SER A 56 12.26 11.55 -2.16
C SER A 56 13.72 11.89 -2.49
N HIS A 57 14.68 11.14 -1.95
CA HIS A 57 16.12 11.46 -1.98
C HIS A 57 16.46 12.85 -1.40
N VAL A 58 15.59 13.40 -0.55
CA VAL A 58 15.76 14.68 0.14
C VAL A 58 15.82 14.43 1.65
N ARG A 59 16.62 15.21 2.37
CA ARG A 59 16.78 15.05 3.83
C ARG A 59 15.52 15.45 4.62
N ASP A 60 14.90 16.55 4.21
CA ASP A 60 13.77 17.17 4.90
C ASP A 60 13.11 18.17 3.94
N GLY A 61 11.82 18.43 4.14
CA GLY A 61 11.00 19.27 3.28
C GLY A 61 9.62 18.68 3.06
N TYR A 62 8.79 19.43 2.33
CA TYR A 62 7.46 18.98 1.97
C TYR A 62 7.07 19.55 0.60
N SER A 63 6.18 18.84 -0.10
CA SER A 63 5.42 19.37 -1.23
C SER A 63 3.97 19.57 -0.81
N ILE A 64 3.33 20.63 -1.32
CA ILE A 64 1.90 20.89 -1.17
C ILE A 64 1.29 20.79 -2.55
N TYR A 65 0.11 20.18 -2.64
CA TYR A 65 -0.64 20.06 -3.87
C TYR A 65 -2.00 20.76 -3.68
N PRO A 66 -2.10 22.06 -3.97
CA PRO A 66 -3.35 22.79 -3.87
C PRO A 66 -4.19 22.61 -5.15
N ASP A 67 -5.52 22.65 -4.99
CA ASP A 67 -6.49 22.72 -6.09
C ASP A 67 -6.26 21.65 -7.19
N ASP A 68 -6.08 20.39 -6.78
CA ASP A 68 -5.91 19.21 -7.65
C ASP A 68 -4.72 19.31 -8.62
N SER A 69 -3.66 20.01 -8.20
CA SER A 69 -2.43 20.23 -9.00
C SER A 69 -1.67 18.94 -9.39
N GLU A 70 -1.94 17.84 -8.70
CA GLU A 70 -1.41 16.50 -8.93
C GLU A 70 -2.09 15.79 -10.12
N GLY A 71 -3.24 16.29 -10.58
CA GLY A 71 -4.06 15.64 -11.59
C GLY A 71 -4.87 14.47 -11.01
N ALA A 72 -5.27 13.53 -11.88
CA ALA A 72 -5.99 12.35 -11.44
C ALA A 72 -5.16 11.51 -10.48
N PHE A 73 -5.71 11.21 -9.30
CA PHE A 73 -4.94 10.57 -8.24
C PHE A 73 -5.71 9.41 -7.59
N ALA A 74 -5.14 8.21 -7.74
CA ALA A 74 -5.72 6.96 -7.27
C ALA A 74 -4.96 6.45 -6.07
N CYS A 75 -5.61 6.38 -4.90
CA CYS A 75 -5.05 5.79 -3.70
C CYS A 75 -5.84 4.57 -3.22
N HIS A 76 -5.13 3.48 -2.91
CA HIS A 76 -5.69 2.23 -2.40
C HIS A 76 -4.81 1.70 -1.27
N GLY A 77 -5.39 1.51 -0.10
CA GLY A 77 -4.72 0.94 1.06
C GLY A 77 -5.37 -0.33 1.63
N PHE A 78 -4.70 -0.89 2.62
CA PHE A 78 -5.22 -1.96 3.46
C PHE A 78 -4.59 -1.88 4.84
N ALA A 79 -5.25 -2.46 5.84
CA ALA A 79 -4.76 -2.52 7.21
C ALA A 79 -4.83 -3.95 7.76
N TRP A 80 -4.04 -4.23 8.80
CA TRP A 80 -4.03 -5.52 9.47
C TRP A 80 -4.08 -5.43 11.00
N GLY A 81 -4.60 -6.48 11.63
CA GLY A 81 -4.75 -6.64 13.06
C GLY A 81 -3.43 -6.67 13.83
N ASN A 82 -3.52 -6.47 15.15
CA ASN A 82 -2.33 -6.32 16.01
C ASN A 82 -1.74 -7.67 16.39
N ASP A 83 -2.59 -8.69 16.55
CA ASP A 83 -2.13 -9.97 17.03
C ASP A 83 -1.52 -10.76 15.87
N SER A 84 -0.28 -11.23 16.07
CA SER A 84 0.48 -12.03 15.10
C SER A 84 -0.17 -13.37 14.72
N GLY A 85 -1.28 -13.72 15.37
CA GLY A 85 -2.11 -14.88 15.07
C GLY A 85 -3.31 -14.59 14.16
N TYR A 86 -3.64 -13.32 13.91
CA TYR A 86 -4.66 -12.99 12.93
C TYR A 86 -4.13 -13.22 11.51
N ALA A 87 -5.01 -13.78 10.69
CA ALA A 87 -4.64 -14.23 9.38
C ALA A 87 -4.38 -13.07 8.41
N ASP A 88 -4.98 -11.90 8.62
CA ASP A 88 -4.68 -10.68 7.87
C ASP A 88 -3.21 -10.23 8.05
N ALA A 89 -2.66 -10.31 9.27
CA ALA A 89 -1.25 -10.00 9.53
C ALA A 89 -0.31 -11.05 8.92
N ALA A 90 -0.72 -12.33 8.89
CA ALA A 90 0.05 -13.42 8.28
C ALA A 90 0.08 -13.34 6.75
N PHE A 91 -1.01 -12.85 6.13
CA PHE A 91 -1.17 -12.77 4.68
C PHE A 91 -1.07 -11.34 4.12
N LYS A 92 -0.59 -10.37 4.92
CA LYS A 92 -0.43 -8.97 4.48
C LYS A 92 0.44 -8.79 3.23
N GLY A 93 1.40 -9.68 2.99
CA GLY A 93 2.18 -9.69 1.75
C GLY A 93 1.36 -10.10 0.52
N ASN A 94 0.41 -11.03 0.70
CA ASN A 94 -0.55 -11.38 -0.34
C ASN A 94 -1.52 -10.22 -0.61
N THR A 95 -1.99 -9.54 0.44
CA THR A 95 -2.85 -8.35 0.31
C THR A 95 -2.13 -7.23 -0.42
N LEU A 96 -0.85 -6.99 -0.10
CA LEU A 96 -0.03 -6.02 -0.83
C LEU A 96 0.07 -6.37 -2.31
N PHE A 97 0.32 -7.65 -2.63
CA PHE A 97 0.40 -8.11 -4.02
C PHE A 97 -0.92 -7.90 -4.77
N ASP A 98 -2.05 -8.17 -4.11
CA ASP A 98 -3.37 -7.95 -4.68
C ASP A 98 -3.66 -6.47 -4.94
N VAL A 99 -3.41 -5.59 -3.95
CA VAL A 99 -3.66 -4.14 -4.07
C VAL A 99 -2.72 -3.51 -5.10
N ALA A 100 -1.41 -3.70 -4.95
CA ALA A 100 -0.42 -2.99 -5.77
C ALA A 100 -0.30 -3.55 -7.20
N LEU A 101 -0.27 -4.88 -7.36
CA LEU A 101 0.00 -5.49 -8.66
C LEU A 101 -1.26 -5.91 -9.39
N LEU A 102 -2.15 -6.68 -8.76
CA LEU A 102 -3.33 -7.19 -9.45
C LEU A 102 -4.35 -6.09 -9.73
N ASN A 103 -4.77 -5.36 -8.69
CA ASN A 103 -5.74 -4.28 -8.85
C ASN A 103 -5.12 -3.04 -9.49
N GLY A 104 -4.07 -2.47 -8.88
CA GLY A 104 -3.42 -1.26 -9.40
C GLY A 104 -2.86 -1.44 -10.81
N LEU A 105 -1.81 -2.25 -10.97
CA LEU A 105 -1.10 -2.34 -12.25
C LEU A 105 -1.81 -3.19 -13.33
N MET A 106 -2.36 -4.36 -12.99
CA MET A 106 -2.87 -5.29 -14.00
C MET A 106 -4.30 -4.97 -14.43
N SER A 107 -5.17 -4.63 -13.49
CA SER A 107 -6.57 -4.30 -13.76
C SER A 107 -6.75 -2.83 -14.11
N ASN A 108 -6.23 -1.91 -13.30
CA ASN A 108 -6.44 -0.47 -13.48
C ASN A 108 -5.34 0.21 -14.30
N LYS A 109 -4.21 -0.48 -14.55
CA LYS A 109 -3.05 0.04 -15.28
C LYS A 109 -2.40 1.27 -14.65
N GLU A 110 -2.64 1.47 -13.37
CA GLU A 110 -2.13 2.59 -12.58
C GLU A 110 -0.62 2.46 -12.39
N VAL A 111 0.09 3.57 -12.58
CA VAL A 111 1.55 3.69 -12.53
C VAL A 111 1.95 5.06 -12.02
N GLU A 112 3.26 5.21 -11.75
CA GLU A 112 3.93 6.44 -11.34
C GLU A 112 3.52 6.91 -9.95
N GLU A 113 4.54 7.23 -9.15
CA GLU A 113 4.38 7.80 -7.82
C GLU A 113 4.07 9.30 -7.87
N LEU A 114 3.41 9.79 -6.82
CA LEU A 114 3.41 11.22 -6.54
C LEU A 114 4.87 11.69 -6.29
N PRO A 115 5.32 12.80 -6.88
CA PRO A 115 6.70 13.25 -6.75
C PRO A 115 7.17 13.38 -5.30
N GLY A 116 8.16 12.59 -4.91
CA GLY A 116 8.73 12.58 -3.55
C GLY A 116 8.04 11.64 -2.56
N ALA A 117 6.99 10.93 -2.98
CA ALA A 117 6.39 9.81 -2.26
C ALA A 117 6.83 8.47 -2.85
N PRO A 118 6.80 7.36 -2.10
CA PRO A 118 6.84 6.03 -2.69
C PRO A 118 5.52 5.71 -3.40
N MET A 119 5.55 4.85 -4.43
CA MET A 119 4.31 4.32 -5.04
C MET A 119 3.47 3.54 -4.02
N CYS A 120 4.13 2.74 -3.17
CA CYS A 120 3.49 1.99 -2.09
C CYS A 120 4.40 1.99 -0.86
N GLY A 121 3.81 2.15 0.32
CA GLY A 121 4.52 2.13 1.59
C GLY A 121 3.59 2.00 2.79
N CYS A 122 4.17 1.94 3.99
CA CYS A 122 3.43 2.20 5.22
C CYS A 122 2.72 3.55 5.08
N VAL A 123 1.50 3.68 5.60
CA VAL A 123 0.72 4.93 5.46
C VAL A 123 1.44 6.15 6.05
N GLU A 124 2.34 5.93 7.01
CA GLU A 124 3.22 6.94 7.62
C GLU A 124 4.25 7.53 6.63
N HIS A 125 4.64 6.76 5.62
CA HIS A 125 5.58 7.15 4.56
C HIS A 125 4.86 7.54 3.27
N MET A 126 3.55 7.69 3.31
CA MET A 126 2.73 8.06 2.16
C MET A 126 2.22 9.50 2.32
N PRO A 127 1.83 10.16 1.22
CA PRO A 127 1.26 11.50 1.30
C PRO A 127 -0.03 11.50 2.13
N VAL A 128 -0.35 12.66 2.69
CA VAL A 128 -1.66 12.88 3.29
C VAL A 128 -2.64 13.12 2.17
N VAL A 129 -3.71 12.33 2.16
CA VAL A 129 -4.69 12.29 1.07
C VAL A 129 -6.10 12.51 1.61
N SER A 130 -7.00 13.03 0.77
CA SER A 130 -8.39 13.29 1.16
C SER A 130 -9.18 11.99 1.36
N ARG A 131 -8.87 10.94 0.59
CA ARG A 131 -9.53 9.64 0.65
C ARG A 131 -8.60 8.51 0.16
N ALA A 132 -8.90 7.27 0.50
CA ALA A 132 -8.30 6.11 -0.16
C ALA A 132 -9.31 4.97 -0.19
N ASP A 133 -9.29 4.17 -1.24
CA ASP A 133 -10.02 2.90 -1.26
C ASP A 133 -9.33 1.88 -0.34
N CYS A 134 -10.11 0.98 0.26
CA CYS A 134 -9.60 0.11 1.32
C CYS A 134 -9.97 -1.35 1.06
N THR A 135 -8.97 -2.22 0.95
CA THR A 135 -9.16 -3.67 0.89
C THR A 135 -8.97 -4.29 2.27
N THR A 136 -9.87 -5.21 2.63
CA THR A 136 -9.73 -6.04 3.82
C THR A 136 -9.61 -7.50 3.41
N THR A 137 -8.69 -8.23 4.05
CA THR A 137 -8.46 -9.65 3.74
C THR A 137 -9.14 -10.53 4.78
N THR A 138 -10.05 -11.38 4.32
CA THR A 138 -10.68 -12.41 5.15
C THR A 138 -10.07 -13.76 4.83
N VAL A 139 -9.61 -14.48 5.84
CA VAL A 139 -8.94 -15.78 5.66
C VAL A 139 -9.69 -16.87 6.40
N THR A 140 -10.02 -17.94 5.69
CA THR A 140 -10.64 -19.14 6.26
C THR A 140 -9.62 -20.27 6.27
N GLN A 141 -9.33 -20.83 7.46
CA GLN A 141 -8.39 -21.96 7.62
C GLN A 141 -9.12 -23.18 8.17
N ASN A 142 -8.90 -24.35 7.54
CA ASN A 142 -9.40 -25.63 8.04
C ASN A 142 -8.24 -26.41 8.66
N VAL A 143 -8.28 -26.63 9.97
CA VAL A 143 -7.24 -27.36 10.71
C VAL A 143 -7.79 -28.70 11.18
N SER A 144 -7.16 -29.81 10.77
CA SER A 144 -7.44 -31.15 11.31
C SER A 144 -6.30 -31.59 12.22
N ILE A 145 -6.65 -32.02 13.44
CA ILE A 145 -5.70 -32.49 14.45
C ILE A 145 -6.06 -33.94 14.78
N SER A 146 -5.09 -34.85 14.64
CA SER A 146 -5.21 -36.24 15.09
C SER A 146 -4.13 -36.55 16.13
N PHE A 147 -4.50 -37.31 17.15
CA PHE A 147 -3.58 -37.81 18.17
C PHE A 147 -3.43 -39.31 17.96
N ASN A 148 -2.20 -39.77 17.75
CA ASN A 148 -1.89 -41.19 17.88
C ASN A 148 -1.34 -41.45 19.29
N PRO A 149 -1.86 -42.44 20.03
CA PRO A 149 -1.37 -42.81 21.35
C PRO A 149 0.06 -43.36 21.29
#